data_AF-A0A512JF11-F1
#
_entry.id   AF-A0A512JF11-F1
#
_cell.length_a   1.000
_cell.length_b   1.000
_cell.length_c   1.000
_cell.angle_alpha   90.00
_cell.angle_beta   90.00
_cell.angle_gamma   90.00
#
_symmetry.space_group_name_H-M   'P 1'
#
loop_
_entity.id
_entity.type
_entity.pdbx_description
1 polymer ?
#
loop_
_entity_poly.entity_id
_entity_poly.type
_entity_poly.pdbx_seq_one_letter_code
_entity_poly.pdbx_strand_id
1 'polypeptide(L)'
;MTPAEHLSVPVYPFAVWIMAAFDPGLIGVSAFLGWKADQFGKLIVAAIAGFAVAVLFSWAVTAIGIPWPAPISHDGPTFFPVRIVAAFVWALVGYGVRRVARSRGA
;
A
#
# COMPACT_ATOMS: atom_id res chain seq x y z
N MET A 1 15.85 10.41 33.36
CA MET A 1 14.70 10.04 32.50
C MET A 1 13.54 9.73 33.43
N THR A 2 12.46 10.51 33.36
CA THR A 2 11.32 10.35 34.30
C THR A 2 10.25 9.45 33.69
N PRO A 3 9.42 8.75 34.49
CA PRO A 3 8.41 7.82 34.00
C PRO A 3 7.40 8.42 33.00
N ALA A 4 7.24 9.74 32.99
CA ALA A 4 6.32 10.45 32.12
C ALA A 4 6.80 10.58 30.66
N GLU A 5 8.12 10.50 30.39
CA GLU A 5 8.67 10.65 29.03
C GLU A 5 8.35 9.46 28.10
N HIS A 6 7.91 8.32 28.65
CA HIS A 6 7.62 7.09 27.91
C HIS A 6 6.18 6.95 27.39
N LEU A 7 5.27 7.88 27.73
CA LEU A 7 3.83 7.77 27.42
C LEU A 7 3.39 8.57 26.19
N SER A 8 4.32 9.18 25.44
CA SER A 8 3.97 9.94 24.24
C SER A 8 3.74 9.01 23.05
N VAL A 9 2.59 9.15 22.40
CA VAL A 9 2.28 8.47 21.12
C VAL A 9 3.31 8.90 20.07
N PRO A 10 3.96 7.96 19.36
CA PRO A 10 4.88 8.29 18.27
C PRO A 10 4.18 9.12 17.19
N VAL A 11 4.66 10.33 16.93
CA VAL A 11 4.18 11.19 15.85
C VAL A 11 5.13 11.07 14.67
N TYR A 12 4.61 10.57 13.53
CA TYR A 12 5.40 10.42 12.32
C TYR A 12 5.24 11.63 11.39
N PRO A 13 6.34 12.15 10.78
CA PRO A 13 6.27 13.21 9.78
C PRO A 13 5.36 12.84 8.61
N PHE A 14 4.64 13.81 8.04
CA PHE A 14 3.74 13.60 6.90
C PHE A 14 4.39 12.82 5.73
N ALA A 15 5.66 13.07 5.45
CA ALA A 15 6.42 12.35 4.44
C ALA A 15 6.38 10.82 4.64
N VAL A 16 6.44 10.34 5.89
CA VAL A 16 6.40 8.92 6.24
C VAL A 16 5.05 8.30 5.88
N TRP A 17 3.96 9.04 6.08
CA TRP A 17 2.62 8.63 5.66
C TRP A 17 2.52 8.49 4.15
N ILE A 18 3.10 9.44 3.41
CA ILE A 18 3.14 9.40 1.95
C ILE A 18 3.98 8.21 1.47
N MET A 19 5.15 7.96 2.06
CA MET A 19 5.98 6.80 1.69
C MET A 19 5.22 5.47 1.86
N ALA A 20 4.35 5.35 2.87
CA ALA A 20 3.50 4.18 3.03
C ALA A 20 2.47 3.99 1.90
N ALA A 21 1.98 5.07 1.30
CA ALA A 21 1.09 5.04 0.13
C ALA A 21 1.82 4.69 -1.17
N PHE A 22 3.12 4.96 -1.23
CA PHE A 22 4.00 4.68 -2.37
C PHE A 22 4.87 3.43 -2.18
N ASP A 23 4.42 2.50 -1.34
CA ASP A 23 5.07 1.21 -1.18
C ASP A 23 5.12 0.46 -2.53
N PRO A 24 6.32 0.07 -3.02
CA PRO A 24 6.46 -0.58 -4.32
C PRO A 24 5.64 -1.88 -4.46
N GLY A 25 5.55 -2.67 -3.40
CA GLY A 25 4.79 -3.91 -3.37
C GLY A 25 3.28 -3.63 -3.40
N LEU A 26 2.84 -2.62 -2.66
CA LEU A 26 1.44 -2.16 -2.67
C LEU A 26 1.04 -1.66 -4.05
N ILE A 27 1.86 -0.79 -4.66
CA ILE A 27 1.64 -0.28 -6.02
C ILE A 27 1.53 -1.45 -6.99
N GLY A 28 2.54 -2.33 -7.01
CA GLY A 28 2.62 -3.43 -7.96
C GLY A 28 1.43 -4.38 -7.87
N VAL A 29 1.13 -4.88 -6.66
CA VAL A 29 0.03 -5.84 -6.48
C VAL A 29 -1.33 -5.20 -6.71
N SER A 30 -1.60 -4.03 -6.12
CA SER A 30 -2.89 -3.36 -6.29
C SER A 30 -3.15 -2.95 -7.73
N ALA A 31 -2.17 -2.35 -8.41
CA ALA A 31 -2.31 -1.99 -9.82
C ALA A 31 -2.51 -3.22 -10.71
N PHE A 32 -1.80 -4.33 -10.45
CA PHE A 32 -1.99 -5.57 -11.19
C PHE A 32 -3.38 -6.17 -11.00
N LEU A 33 -3.86 -6.25 -9.75
CA LEU A 33 -5.20 -6.76 -9.44
C LEU A 33 -6.29 -5.87 -10.02
N GLY A 34 -6.13 -4.54 -9.91
CA GLY A 34 -7.00 -3.57 -10.54
C GLY A 34 -7.02 -3.67 -12.06
N TRP A 35 -5.86 -3.86 -12.70
CA TRP A 35 -5.78 -4.16 -14.13
C TRP A 35 -6.59 -5.41 -14.47
N LYS A 36 -6.51 -6.48 -13.68
CA LYS A 36 -7.26 -7.72 -13.95
C LYS A 36 -8.76 -7.61 -13.70
N ALA A 37 -9.22 -6.65 -12.88
CA ALA A 37 -10.63 -6.45 -12.59
C ALA A 37 -11.46 -6.09 -13.84
N ASP A 38 -12.55 -6.81 -14.03
CA ASP A 38 -13.54 -6.63 -15.10
C ASP A 38 -14.67 -5.66 -14.70
N GLN A 39 -14.95 -5.52 -13.40
CA GLN A 39 -16.01 -4.66 -12.86
C GLN A 39 -15.46 -3.67 -11.83
N PHE A 40 -16.09 -2.50 -11.72
CA PHE A 40 -15.68 -1.48 -10.74
C PHE A 40 -15.76 -2.00 -9.30
N GLY A 41 -16.80 -2.76 -8.95
CA GLY A 41 -16.94 -3.34 -7.61
C GLY A 41 -15.78 -4.28 -7.20
N LYS A 42 -15.10 -4.89 -8.18
CA LYS A 42 -13.93 -5.74 -7.91
C LYS A 42 -12.69 -4.94 -7.49
N LEU A 43 -12.71 -3.61 -7.63
CA LEU A 43 -11.66 -2.74 -7.08
C LEU A 43 -11.60 -2.79 -5.55
N ILE A 44 -12.74 -2.98 -4.88
CA ILE A 44 -12.75 -3.12 -3.41
C ILE A 44 -12.00 -4.40 -3.01
N VAL A 45 -12.27 -5.51 -3.70
CA VAL A 45 -11.59 -6.78 -3.47
C VAL A 45 -10.10 -6.66 -3.83
N ALA A 46 -9.78 -6.03 -4.96
CA ALA A 46 -8.39 -5.78 -5.37
C ALA A 46 -7.64 -4.91 -4.35
N ALA A 47 -8.29 -3.90 -3.76
CA ALA A 47 -7.71 -3.06 -2.73
C ALA A 47 -7.41 -3.84 -1.46
N ILE A 48 -8.38 -4.61 -0.94
CA ILE A 48 -8.23 -5.42 0.26
C ILE A 48 -7.14 -6.48 0.06
N ALA A 49 -7.19 -7.22 -1.05
CA ALA A 49 -6.20 -8.25 -1.36
C ALA A 49 -4.80 -7.66 -1.58
N GLY A 50 -4.70 -6.58 -2.37
CA GLY A 50 -3.44 -5.90 -2.61
C GLY A 50 -2.82 -5.32 -1.34
N PHE A 51 -3.64 -4.72 -0.48
CA PHE A 51 -3.23 -4.26 0.84
C PHE A 51 -2.69 -5.41 1.70
N ALA A 52 -3.44 -6.50 1.85
CA ALA A 52 -3.04 -7.64 2.69
C ALA A 52 -1.73 -8.26 2.21
N VAL A 53 -1.61 -8.53 0.90
CA VAL A 53 -0.40 -9.08 0.29
C VAL A 53 0.78 -8.13 0.47
N ALA A 54 0.59 -6.83 0.24
CA ALA A 54 1.68 -5.85 0.34
C ALA A 54 2.18 -5.66 1.77
N VAL A 55 1.30 -5.73 2.78
CA VAL A 55 1.70 -5.70 4.20
C VAL A 55 2.57 -6.90 4.53
N LEU A 56 2.13 -8.11 4.20
CA LEU A 56 2.91 -9.34 4.45
C LEU A 56 4.24 -9.33 3.70
N PHE A 57 4.22 -8.88 2.45
CA PHE A 57 5.43 -8.76 1.63
C PHE A 57 6.43 -7.78 2.24
N SER A 58 5.98 -6.58 2.61
CA SER A 58 6.87 -5.56 3.20
C SER A 58 7.44 -5.98 4.55
N TRP A 59 6.64 -6.70 5.35
CA TRP A 59 7.11 -7.30 6.59
C TRP A 59 8.20 -8.36 6.33
N ALA A 60 8.00 -9.25 5.36
CA ALA A 60 9.00 -10.25 5.00
C ALA A 60 10.30 -9.62 4.48
N VAL A 61 10.21 -8.61 3.61
CA VAL A 61 11.37 -7.89 3.04
C VAL A 61 12.18 -7.20 4.12
N THR A 62 11.52 -6.50 5.05
CA THR A 62 12.23 -5.81 6.15
C THR A 62 12.76 -6.77 7.20
N ALA A 63 12.08 -7.91 7.44
CA ALA A 63 12.57 -8.95 8.35
C ALA A 63 13.91 -9.56 7.93
N ILE A 64 14.21 -9.60 6.62
CA ILE A 64 15.49 -10.09 6.09
C ILE A 64 16.53 -8.98 5.86
N GLY A 65 16.26 -7.76 6.33
CA GLY A 65 17.21 -6.64 6.32
C GLY A 65 17.36 -5.93 4.97
N ILE A 66 16.48 -6.18 4.00
CA ILE A 66 16.48 -5.44 2.73
C ILE A 66 15.94 -4.02 2.98
N PRO A 67 16.66 -2.96 2.58
CA PRO A 67 16.15 -1.60 2.66
C PRO A 67 14.84 -1.46 1.87
N TRP A 68 13.76 -1.10 2.56
CA TRP A 68 12.45 -0.94 1.96
C TRP A 68 11.98 0.51 2.08
N PRO A 69 11.56 1.17 0.98
CA PRO A 69 11.11 2.56 1.03
C PRO A 69 9.89 2.76 1.93
N ALA A 70 9.02 1.75 2.05
CA ALA A 70 7.88 1.85 2.95
C ALA A 70 8.28 1.48 4.39
N PRO A 71 7.95 2.31 5.39
CA PRO A 71 8.36 2.15 6.78
C PRO A 71 7.54 1.09 7.53
N ILE A 72 7.39 -0.10 6.95
CA ILE A 72 6.75 -1.25 7.59
C ILE A 72 7.84 -2.17 8.11
N SER A 73 7.86 -2.39 9.41
CA SER A 73 8.72 -3.37 10.04
C SER A 73 8.00 -3.96 11.25
N HIS A 74 8.62 -4.95 11.88
CA HIS A 74 8.10 -5.55 13.12
C HIS A 74 7.81 -4.51 14.21
N ASP A 75 8.71 -3.53 14.36
CA ASP A 75 8.63 -2.47 15.38
C ASP A 75 8.12 -1.14 14.81
N GLY A 76 7.73 -1.13 13.54
CA GLY A 76 7.37 0.06 12.78
C GLY A 76 5.85 0.26 12.64
N PRO A 77 5.41 1.49 12.37
CA PRO A 77 4.00 1.78 12.08
C PRO A 77 3.55 1.13 10.77
N THR A 78 2.39 0.47 10.78
CA THR A 78 1.88 -0.19 9.57
C THR A 78 1.08 0.72 8.64
N PHE A 79 0.64 1.89 9.12
CA PHE A 79 -0.13 2.90 8.34
C PHE A 79 -1.35 2.33 7.58
N PHE A 80 -2.07 1.37 8.17
CA PHE A 80 -3.20 0.71 7.52
C PHE A 80 -4.23 1.66 6.89
N PRO A 81 -4.68 2.77 7.52
CA PRO A 81 -5.66 3.66 6.92
C PRO A 81 -5.18 4.30 5.60
N VAL A 82 -3.92 4.73 5.54
CA VAL A 82 -3.36 5.32 4.31
C VAL A 82 -3.13 4.24 3.25
N ARG A 83 -2.65 3.06 3.66
CA ARG A 83 -2.36 1.97 2.73
C ARG A 83 -3.60 1.39 2.08
N ILE A 84 -4.71 1.25 2.80
CA ILE A 84 -5.94 0.73 2.19
C ILE A 84 -6.50 1.72 1.16
N VAL A 85 -6.45 3.03 1.45
CA VAL A 85 -6.82 4.08 0.49
C VAL A 85 -5.88 4.06 -0.72
N ALA A 86 -4.57 3.97 -0.49
CA ALA A 86 -3.58 3.88 -1.57
C ALA A 86 -3.77 2.62 -2.41
N ALA A 87 -4.04 1.47 -1.80
CA ALA A 87 -4.30 0.21 -2.50
C ALA A 87 -5.51 0.35 -3.43
N PHE A 88 -6.57 1.02 -2.97
CA PHE A 88 -7.72 1.33 -3.82
C PHE A 88 -7.35 2.27 -4.97
N VAL A 89 -6.60 3.34 -4.70
CA VAL A 89 -6.15 4.28 -5.73
C VAL A 89 -5.29 3.58 -6.79
N TRP A 90 -4.32 2.76 -6.40
CA TRP A 90 -3.47 2.04 -7.35
C TRP A 90 -4.24 0.97 -8.12
N ALA A 91 -5.20 0.28 -7.49
CA ALA A 91 -6.11 -0.60 -8.20
C ALA A 91 -6.98 0.15 -9.23
N LEU A 92 -7.49 1.32 -8.86
CA LEU A 92 -8.25 2.19 -9.76
C LEU A 92 -7.39 2.63 -10.95
N VAL A 93 -6.13 3.00 -10.73
CA VAL A 93 -5.16 3.32 -11.80
C VAL A 93 -5.01 2.13 -12.75
N GLY A 94 -4.69 0.93 -12.24
CA GLY A 94 -4.53 -0.26 -13.08
C GLY A 94 -5.79 -0.58 -13.92
N TYR A 95 -6.96 -0.48 -13.30
CA TYR A 95 -8.26 -0.67 -13.95
C TYR A 95 -8.54 0.38 -15.04
N GLY A 96 -8.18 1.64 -14.78
CA GLY A 96 -8.34 2.75 -15.71
C GLY A 96 -7.43 2.61 -16.92
N VAL A 97 -6.14 2.31 -16.71
CA VAL A 97 -5.17 2.13 -17.82
C VAL A 97 -5.62 1.00 -18.75
N ARG A 98 -6.14 -0.12 -18.24
CA ARG A 98 -6.65 -1.22 -19.08
C ARG A 98 -7.80 -0.80 -19.98
N ARG A 99 -8.71 0.04 -19.48
CA ARG A 99 -9.86 0.55 -20.25
C ARG A 99 -9.39 1.43 -21.39
N VAL A 100 -8.53 2.39 -21.08
CA VAL A 100 -7.96 3.29 -22.09
C VAL A 100 -7.17 2.51 -23.14
N ALA A 101 -6.36 1.52 -22.73
CA ALA A 101 -5.61 0.68 -23.65
C ALA A 101 -6.52 -0.14 -24.58
N ARG A 102 -7.62 -0.69 -24.06
CA ARG A 102 -8.61 -1.42 -24.88
C ARG A 102 -9.37 -0.51 -25.84
N SER A 103 -9.75 0.69 -25.41
CA SER A 103 -10.42 1.66 -26.27
C SER A 103 -9.56 2.18 -27.42
N ARG A 104 -8.22 2.08 -27.31
CA ARG A 104 -7.28 2.49 -28.36
C ARG A 104 -6.91 1.37 -29.34
N GLY A 105 -7.25 0.13 -29.03
CA GLY A 105 -6.96 -1.05 -29.88
C GLY A 105 -8.19 -1.60 -30.61
N ALA A 106 -9.34 -0.94 -30.48
CA ALA A 106 -10.58 -1.20 -31.21
C ALA A 106 -10.81 -0.07 -32.22
#